data_AF-Q7NJJ7-F1
#
_entry.id   AF-Q7NJJ7-F1
#
_cell.length_a   1.000
_cell.length_b   1.000
_cell.length_c   1.000
_cell.angle_alpha   90.00
_cell.angle_beta   90.00
_cell.angle_gamma   90.00
#
_symmetry.space_group_name_H-M   'P 1'
#
loop_
_entity.id
_entity.type
_entity.pdbx_description
1 polymer ?
#
loop_
_entity_poly.entity_id
_entity_poly.type
_entity_poly.pdbx_seq_one_letter_code
_entity_poly.pdbx_strand_id
1 'polypeptide(L)'
;MSDEMHADRIEGMPEPVYSELDRCGEVDVLEAAITLKRKLKMVLKGSDEHFIVMPIDLETRDGTEFLHYEADLERRSVDINTIATVEVFEVE
;
A
#
# COMPACT_ATOMS: atom_id res chain seq x y z
N MET A 1 -11.68 -2.69 -58.99
CA MET A 1 -10.25 -3.04 -59.11
C MET A 1 -9.53 -2.00 -58.28
N SER A 2 -9.53 -2.17 -56.96
CA SER A 2 -8.57 -3.02 -56.22
C SER A 2 -7.34 -2.20 -55.85
N ASP A 3 -6.68 -2.36 -54.70
CA ASP A 3 -7.05 -2.82 -53.35
C ASP A 3 -5.98 -2.17 -52.40
N GLU A 4 -6.07 -2.14 -51.07
CA GLU A 4 -6.87 -2.90 -50.09
C GLU A 4 -7.11 -2.01 -48.83
N MET A 5 -7.85 -2.50 -47.82
CA MET A 5 -7.80 -1.91 -46.46
C MET A 5 -6.91 -2.78 -45.58
N HIS A 6 -5.85 -2.22 -45.00
CA HIS A 6 -5.16 -2.82 -43.86
C HIS A 6 -5.04 -1.85 -42.71
N ALA A 7 -5.55 -2.30 -41.56
CA ALA A 7 -5.48 -1.59 -40.30
C ALA A 7 -4.22 -2.04 -39.56
N ASP A 8 -3.46 -1.09 -39.02
CA ASP A 8 -2.65 -1.34 -37.83
C ASP A 8 -3.19 -0.46 -36.70
N ARG A 9 -4.28 -0.97 -36.13
CA ARG A 9 -4.74 -0.59 -34.79
C ARG A 9 -3.66 -1.05 -33.82
N ILE A 10 -2.74 -0.15 -33.47
CA ILE A 10 -1.87 -0.37 -32.33
C ILE A 10 -2.77 -0.34 -31.09
N GLU A 11 -3.28 -1.52 -30.71
CA GLU A 11 -3.72 -1.78 -29.35
C GLU A 11 -2.48 -1.74 -28.46
N GLY A 12 -2.03 -0.53 -28.16
CA GLY A 12 -1.32 -0.26 -26.94
C GLY A 12 -2.27 -0.68 -25.83
N MET A 13 -2.06 -1.90 -25.32
CA MET A 13 -2.68 -2.35 -24.09
C MET A 13 -2.50 -1.21 -23.09
N PRO A 14 -3.57 -0.70 -22.45
CA PRO A 14 -3.34 0.03 -21.22
C PRO A 14 -2.63 -0.98 -20.33
N GLU A 15 -1.36 -0.71 -20.03
CA GLU A 15 -0.68 -1.39 -18.93
C GLU A 15 -1.64 -1.31 -17.74
N PRO A 16 -1.79 -2.39 -16.94
CA PRO A 16 -2.58 -2.29 -15.74
C PRO A 16 -2.02 -1.11 -14.96
N VAL A 17 -2.81 -0.04 -14.88
CA VAL A 17 -2.57 1.06 -13.95
C VAL A 17 -2.77 0.40 -12.59
N TYR A 18 -1.70 -0.22 -12.10
CA TYR A 18 -1.49 -0.44 -10.69
C TYR A 18 -1.64 0.95 -10.11
N SER A 19 -2.82 1.24 -9.56
CA SER A 19 -3.12 2.54 -9.00
C SER A 19 -1.93 2.90 -8.14
N GLU A 20 -1.20 3.93 -8.55
CA GLU A 20 -0.24 4.57 -7.68
C GLU A 20 -1.08 4.99 -6.49
N LEU A 21 -0.92 4.25 -5.38
CA LEU A 21 -1.57 4.55 -4.13
C LEU A 21 -1.33 6.03 -3.87
N ASP A 22 -2.34 6.74 -3.40
CA ASP A 22 -2.25 8.19 -3.19
C ASP A 22 -1.29 8.44 -2.02
N ARG A 23 0.03 8.41 -2.32
CA ARG A 23 1.09 8.05 -1.37
C ARG A 23 1.12 8.97 -0.16
N CYS A 24 0.75 10.23 -0.34
CA CYS A 24 0.58 11.17 0.75
C CYS A 24 -0.48 10.68 1.75
N GLY A 25 -1.69 10.34 1.27
CA GLY A 25 -2.79 9.94 2.15
C GLY A 25 -2.53 8.67 2.97
N GLU A 26 -1.83 7.67 2.42
CA GLU A 26 -1.49 6.46 3.18
C GLU A 26 -0.37 6.70 4.20
N VAL A 27 0.68 7.45 3.85
CA VAL A 27 1.75 7.80 4.81
C VAL A 27 1.21 8.72 5.91
N ASP A 28 0.36 9.70 5.57
CA ASP A 28 -0.36 10.55 6.54
C ASP A 28 -1.17 9.70 7.54
N VAL A 29 -1.82 8.62 7.08
CA VAL A 29 -2.55 7.67 7.95
C VAL A 29 -1.60 6.91 8.88
N LEU A 30 -0.43 6.48 8.40
CA LEU A 30 0.59 5.84 9.25
C LEU A 30 1.11 6.80 10.33
N GLU A 31 1.52 8.01 9.94
CA GLU A 31 2.02 9.04 10.86
C GLU A 31 0.96 9.47 11.89
N ALA A 32 -0.29 9.64 11.46
CA ALA A 32 -1.41 9.96 12.34
C ALA A 32 -1.68 8.82 13.33
N ALA A 33 -1.66 7.56 12.90
CA ALA A 33 -1.89 6.41 13.78
C ALA A 33 -0.78 6.25 14.83
N ILE A 34 0.49 6.47 14.45
CA ILE A 34 1.64 6.52 15.38
C ILE A 34 1.44 7.64 16.40
N THR A 35 1.19 8.86 15.92
CA THR A 35 1.05 10.06 16.76
C THR A 35 -0.11 9.93 17.76
N LEU A 36 -1.24 9.39 17.30
CA LEU A 36 -2.46 9.20 18.10
C LEU A 36 -2.50 7.87 18.86
N LYS A 37 -1.47 7.01 18.73
CA LYS A 37 -1.39 5.66 19.31
C LYS A 37 -2.61 4.81 19.00
N ARG A 38 -3.08 4.87 17.75
CA ARG A 38 -4.22 4.09 17.25
C ARG A 38 -3.72 2.84 16.55
N LYS A 39 -4.52 1.77 16.65
CA LYS A 39 -4.28 0.57 15.86
C LYS A 39 -4.52 0.86 14.39
N LEU A 40 -3.83 0.14 13.53
CA LEU A 40 -4.05 0.12 12.09
C LEU A 40 -4.68 -1.21 11.69
N LYS A 41 -5.55 -1.17 10.69
CA LYS A 41 -5.92 -2.33 9.88
C LYS A 41 -5.21 -2.19 8.53
N MET A 42 -4.41 -3.18 8.16
CA MET A 42 -3.63 -3.19 6.93
C MET A 42 -3.84 -4.48 6.14
N VAL A 43 -3.60 -4.40 4.84
CA VAL A 43 -3.56 -5.54 3.91
C VAL A 43 -2.25 -5.46 3.12
N LEU A 44 -1.59 -6.60 2.87
CA LEU A 44 -0.33 -6.65 2.12
C LEU A 44 -0.57 -7.07 0.67
N LYS A 45 0.22 -6.54 -0.26
CA LYS A 45 0.15 -6.85 -1.69
C LYS A 45 0.39 -8.34 -1.91
N GLY A 46 -0.58 -9.00 -2.55
CA GLY A 46 -0.56 -10.45 -2.77
C GLY A 46 -1.14 -11.29 -1.61
N SER A 47 -1.76 -10.65 -0.62
CA SER A 47 -2.55 -11.31 0.43
C SER A 47 -3.94 -10.67 0.54
N ASP A 48 -4.96 -11.49 0.82
CA ASP A 48 -6.31 -11.04 1.19
C ASP A 48 -6.47 -10.98 2.74
N GLU A 49 -5.39 -11.22 3.50
CA GLU A 49 -5.41 -11.23 4.96
C GLU A 49 -5.37 -9.80 5.54
N HIS A 50 -6.26 -9.55 6.51
CA HIS A 50 -6.34 -8.29 7.24
C HIS A 50 -5.55 -8.38 8.56
N PHE A 51 -4.50 -7.59 8.71
CA PHE A 51 -3.71 -7.52 9.94
C PHE A 51 -4.16 -6.32 10.77
N ILE A 52 -4.44 -6.54 12.07
CA ILE A 52 -4.69 -5.46 13.03
C ILE A 52 -3.45 -5.32 13.92
N VAL A 53 -2.75 -4.19 13.80
CA VAL A 53 -1.45 -3.97 14.45
C VAL A 53 -1.42 -2.67 15.24
N MET A 54 -0.47 -2.53 16.16
CA MET A 54 -0.13 -1.24 16.77
C MET A 54 1.13 -0.67 16.09
N PRO A 55 1.06 0.42 15.31
CA PRO A 55 2.25 1.04 14.74
C PRO A 55 3.11 1.69 15.84
N ILE A 56 4.42 1.71 15.63
CA ILE A 56 5.42 2.19 16.60
C ILE A 56 6.12 3.45 16.05
N ASP A 57 6.77 3.32 14.89
CA ASP A 57 7.46 4.40 14.18
C ASP A 57 7.62 4.05 12.68
N LEU A 58 8.10 5.03 11.91
CA LEU A 58 8.54 4.88 10.52
C LEU A 58 10.05 5.09 10.46
N GLU A 59 10.77 4.21 9.76
CA GLU A 59 12.20 4.35 9.50
C GLU A 59 12.47 4.37 7.99
N THR A 60 13.16 5.41 7.49
CA THR A 60 13.70 5.41 6.14
C THR A 60 15.11 4.83 6.14
N ARG A 61 15.29 3.68 5.47
CA ARG A 61 16.58 3.01 5.33
C ARG A 61 16.86 2.69 3.87
N ASP A 62 18.07 3.02 3.41
CA ASP A 62 18.55 2.75 2.05
C ASP A 62 17.62 3.31 0.93
N GLY A 63 16.83 4.35 1.25
CA GLY A 63 15.84 4.96 0.35
C GLY A 63 14.45 4.30 0.36
N THR A 64 14.26 3.26 1.19
CA THR A 64 12.97 2.57 1.40
C THR A 64 12.42 2.90 2.77
N GLU A 65 11.11 3.07 2.88
CA GLU A 65 10.42 3.38 4.14
C GLU A 65 9.81 2.11 4.74
N PHE A 66 10.05 1.91 6.04
CA PHE A 66 9.58 0.76 6.80
C PHE A 66 8.67 1.21 7.94
N LEU A 67 7.51 0.57 8.06
CA LEU A 67 6.65 0.66 9.23
C LEU A 67 7.09 -0.38 10.25
N HIS A 68 7.40 0.07 11.47
CA HIS A 68 7.54 -0.81 12.62
C HIS A 68 6.22 -0.90 13.37
N TYR A 69 5.84 -2.12 13.76
CA TYR A 69 4.59 -2.37 14.44
C TYR A 69 4.70 -3.53 15.43
N GLU A 70 3.77 -3.56 16.39
CA GLU A 70 3.57 -4.68 17.31
C GLU A 70 2.33 -5.47 16.90
N ALA A 71 2.49 -6.78 16.75
CA ALA A 71 1.44 -7.75 16.50
C ALA A 71 1.72 -9.00 17.35
N ASP A 72 0.70 -9.55 18.02
CA ASP A 72 0.83 -10.73 18.90
C ASP A 72 1.96 -10.65 19.95
N LEU A 73 2.24 -9.44 20.47
CA LEU A 73 3.34 -9.09 21.38
C LEU A 73 4.76 -9.20 20.77
N GLU A 74 4.86 -9.41 19.46
CA GLU A 74 6.12 -9.34 18.71
C GLU A 74 6.24 -8.02 17.94
N ARG A 75 7.46 -7.46 17.91
CA ARG A 75 7.78 -6.34 17.03
C ARG A 75 8.20 -6.86 15.66
N ARG A 76 7.60 -6.29 14.61
CA ARG A 76 7.86 -6.64 13.21
C ARG A 76 8.02 -5.36 12.39
N SER A 77 8.60 -5.50 11.20
CA SER A 77 8.79 -4.42 10.23
C SER A 77 8.24 -4.83 8.87
N VAL A 78 7.71 -3.86 8.13
CA VAL A 78 7.21 -4.06 6.76
C VAL A 78 7.57 -2.85 5.90
N ASP A 79 8.02 -3.09 4.67
CA ASP A 79 8.21 -2.04 3.65
C ASP A 79 6.83 -1.49 3.28
N ILE A 80 6.63 -0.18 3.43
CA ILE A 80 5.32 0.44 3.16
C ILE A 80 4.88 0.26 1.70
N ASN A 81 5.82 0.09 0.76
CA ASN A 81 5.51 -0.19 -0.64
C ASN A 81 4.87 -1.58 -0.83
N THR A 82 4.94 -2.47 0.16
CA THR A 82 4.26 -3.78 0.17
C THR A 82 2.87 -3.74 0.80
N ILE A 83 2.47 -2.63 1.41
CA ILE A 83 1.09 -2.41 1.88
C ILE A 83 0.20 -2.14 0.65
N ALA A 84 -0.98 -2.77 0.64
CA ALA A 84 -2.00 -2.64 -0.41
C ALA A 84 -3.12 -1.66 -0.04
N THR A 85 -3.47 -1.62 1.25
CA THR A 85 -4.40 -0.65 1.85
C THR A 85 -4.08 -0.48 3.34
N VAL A 86 -4.24 0.72 3.87
CA VAL A 86 -4.17 1.00 5.31
C VAL A 86 -5.32 1.91 5.79
N GLU A 87 -5.87 1.60 6.96
CA GLU A 87 -6.87 2.43 7.64
C GLU A 87 -6.66 2.43 9.16
N VAL A 88 -7.12 3.49 9.83
CA VAL A 88 -7.15 3.54 11.30
C VAL A 88 -8.23 2.59 11.81
N PHE A 89 -7.86 1.67 12.69
CA PHE A 89 -8.80 0.72 13.29
C PHE A 89 -9.46 1.34 14.51
N GLU A 90 -10.71 1.76 14.35
CA GLU A 90 -11.58 2.23 15.43
C GLU A 90 -12.34 1.06 16.06
N VAL A 91 -12.40 1.03 17.39
CA VAL A 91 -13.22 0.08 18.17
C VAL A 91 -14.36 0.90 18.78
N GLU A 92 -15.60 0.55 18.42
CA GLU A 92 -16.83 1.06 19.02
C GLU A 92 -17.05 0.55 20.46
#